data_AF-Q0ULI7-F1
#
_entry.id   AF-Q0ULI7-F1
#
_cell.length_a   1.000
_cell.length_b   1.000
_cell.length_c   1.000
_cell.angle_alpha   90.00
_cell.angle_beta   90.00
_cell.angle_gamma   90.00
#
_symmetry.space_group_name_H-M   'P 1'
#
loop_
_entity.id
_entity.type
_entity.pdbx_description
1 polymer ?
#
loop_
_entity_poly.entity_id
_entity_poly.type
_entity_poly.pdbx_seq_one_letter_code
_entity_poly.pdbx_strand_id
1 'polypeptide(L)'
;MELIWNLPGYGPIPNAPPMCVTFRPYSPRRGSMDVAASVWTNKDGELKTIEQPAYAIYDTADLVPAFERYFSSLQPAIEAWIFARISQDEVARLTFTEVQRMRSVHGSKALDLAMRLQCLSVVSQGYGSVCNNNIPGIREYDYRRLGSSDYEAYDRKSYDRPLPGAITHQMDVAAVKYLRKLEKKFVKELALLIFKPKIKPWYELLLALYVIFWNLEYIHHGANDYIKSKNGTLIENQVNNVVKSQIAKWEFAFPVLLYHWRCTLRGYAPFKLARENPDELEEKGHIDHEGFQYVKRISSLFDRRDPGECELWAFQIMQAKPLTLLDRFQPPLTGFASMHYSTSSEYIVKLFKEAGA
;
A
#
# COMPACT_ATOMS: atom_id res chain seq x y z
N MET A 1 -11.54 25.17 5.02
CA MET A 1 -10.11 24.80 5.13
C MET A 1 -9.81 23.91 3.94
N GLU A 2 -8.76 24.19 3.19
CA GLU A 2 -8.34 23.35 2.06
C GLU A 2 -7.21 22.43 2.50
N LEU A 3 -7.38 21.15 2.18
CA LEU A 3 -6.49 20.07 2.57
C LEU A 3 -5.88 19.44 1.34
N ILE A 4 -4.59 19.11 1.36
CA ILE A 4 -3.97 18.23 0.37
C ILE A 4 -3.53 16.94 1.04
N TRP A 5 -3.51 15.85 0.28
CA TRP A 5 -2.99 14.58 0.76
C TRP A 5 -1.63 14.32 0.13
N ASN A 6 -0.73 13.80 0.95
CA ASN A 6 0.65 13.54 0.60
C ASN A 6 0.90 12.04 0.63
N LEU A 7 1.72 11.57 -0.30
CA LEU A 7 2.22 10.21 -0.35
C LEU A 7 3.34 10.03 0.68
N PRO A 8 3.41 8.86 1.33
CA PRO A 8 4.42 8.57 2.34
C PRO A 8 5.83 8.68 1.73
N GLY A 9 6.73 9.40 2.41
CA GLY A 9 8.13 9.59 1.99
C GLY A 9 8.35 10.43 0.73
N TYR A 10 7.29 10.96 0.11
CA TYR A 10 7.38 11.69 -1.15
C TYR A 10 6.89 13.15 -1.04
N GLY A 11 5.72 13.38 -0.45
CA GLY A 11 5.08 14.70 -0.44
C GLY A 11 3.77 14.73 -1.23
N PRO A 12 3.31 15.92 -1.67
CA PRO A 12 1.99 16.08 -2.27
C PRO A 12 1.77 15.15 -3.48
N ILE A 13 0.58 14.56 -3.57
CA ILE A 13 0.20 13.81 -4.78
C ILE A 13 0.23 14.78 -5.97
N PRO A 14 0.95 14.48 -7.08
CA PRO A 14 1.02 15.36 -8.23
C PRO A 14 -0.37 15.71 -8.78
N ASN A 15 -0.60 16.99 -9.05
CA ASN A 15 -1.88 17.54 -9.55
C ASN A 15 -3.09 17.28 -8.65
N ALA A 16 -2.90 16.92 -7.37
CA ALA A 16 -3.99 16.73 -6.45
C ALA A 16 -4.73 18.05 -6.18
N PRO A 17 -6.04 18.13 -6.49
CA PRO A 17 -6.82 19.32 -6.13
C PRO A 17 -6.97 19.39 -4.60
N PRO A 18 -6.99 20.57 -3.97
CA PRO A 18 -7.28 20.65 -2.55
C PRO A 18 -8.70 20.18 -2.23
N MET A 19 -8.85 19.35 -1.20
CA MET A 19 -10.14 18.98 -0.62
C MET A 19 -10.62 20.07 0.33
N CYS A 20 -11.76 20.68 0.04
CA CYS A 20 -12.37 21.68 0.90
C CYS A 20 -13.20 21.03 2.01
N VAL A 21 -12.95 21.41 3.25
CA VAL A 21 -13.74 21.00 4.41
C VAL A 21 -14.26 22.19 5.21
N THR A 22 -15.51 22.06 5.68
CA THR A 22 -16.11 22.96 6.68
C THR A 22 -15.62 22.53 8.06
N PHE A 23 -15.06 23.45 8.82
CA PHE A 23 -14.41 23.17 10.10
C PHE A 23 -14.90 24.13 11.19
N ARG A 24 -14.78 23.71 12.44
CA ARG A 24 -15.08 24.53 13.62
C ARG A 24 -14.05 24.30 14.73
N PRO A 25 -13.78 25.30 15.59
CA PRO A 25 -13.07 25.04 16.83
C PRO A 25 -13.89 24.14 17.75
N TYR A 26 -13.22 23.34 18.56
CA TYR A 26 -13.83 22.59 19.66
C TYR A 26 -13.04 22.79 20.94
N SER A 27 -13.70 22.63 22.09
CA SER A 27 -13.04 22.60 23.39
C SER A 27 -12.76 21.14 23.75
N PRO A 28 -11.48 20.72 23.82
CA PRO A 28 -11.13 19.36 24.22
C PRO A 28 -11.72 19.06 25.60
N ARG A 29 -12.52 18.00 25.70
CA ARG A 29 -13.21 17.63 26.96
C ARG A 29 -12.48 16.52 27.71
N ARG A 30 -11.57 15.79 27.04
CA ARG A 30 -10.86 14.63 27.60
C ARG A 30 -9.34 14.80 27.62
N GLY A 31 -8.82 15.83 28.29
CA GLY A 31 -7.39 15.95 28.67
C GLY A 31 -6.38 15.33 27.67
N SER A 32 -5.52 14.44 28.15
CA SER A 32 -4.44 13.76 27.40
C SER A 32 -4.87 12.73 26.34
N MET A 33 -6.17 12.52 26.11
CA MET A 33 -6.69 11.64 25.04
C MET A 33 -7.24 12.41 23.84
N ASP A 34 -7.31 13.73 23.92
CA ASP A 34 -7.95 14.63 22.96
C ASP A 34 -6.89 15.46 22.21
N VAL A 35 -5.69 14.89 22.09
CA VAL A 35 -4.47 15.69 21.95
C VAL A 35 -4.39 16.27 20.55
N ALA A 36 -4.46 17.59 20.51
CA ALA A 36 -3.96 18.49 19.47
C ALA A 36 -2.53 18.15 18.99
N ALA A 37 -1.81 17.28 19.70
CA ALA A 37 -0.42 16.95 19.46
C ALA A 37 -0.20 15.55 18.85
N SER A 38 0.63 15.48 17.82
CA SER A 38 1.19 14.24 17.30
C SER A 38 2.56 14.01 17.92
N VAL A 39 2.76 12.83 18.51
CA VAL A 39 3.99 12.45 19.22
C VAL A 39 4.61 11.20 18.57
N TRP A 40 5.92 11.20 18.37
CA TRP A 40 6.67 10.05 17.87
C TRP A 40 8.12 10.11 18.34
N THR A 41 8.83 9.00 18.20
CA THR A 41 10.26 8.89 18.46
C THR A 41 10.99 8.82 17.13
N ASN A 42 12.02 9.66 16.95
CA ASN A 42 12.85 9.67 15.76
C ASN A 42 13.93 8.55 15.83
N LYS A 43 14.70 8.38 14.76
CA LYS A 43 15.76 7.35 14.69
C LYS A 43 16.90 7.56 15.71
N ASP A 44 17.06 8.77 16.22
CA ASP A 44 18.03 9.12 17.26
C ASP A 44 17.52 8.83 18.67
N GLY A 45 16.30 8.29 18.80
CA GLY A 45 15.66 8.00 20.09
C GLY A 45 15.03 9.22 20.76
N GLU A 46 14.96 10.36 20.07
CA GLU A 46 14.41 11.59 20.61
C GLU A 46 12.90 11.66 20.44
N LEU A 47 12.21 12.03 21.51
CA LEU A 47 10.77 12.28 21.50
C LEU A 47 10.47 13.59 20.77
N LYS A 48 9.66 13.52 19.71
CA LYS A 48 9.19 14.66 18.93
C LYS A 48 7.69 14.85 19.14
N THR A 49 7.29 16.11 19.23
CA THR A 49 5.91 16.52 19.43
C THR A 49 5.62 17.73 18.56
N ILE A 50 4.52 17.68 17.81
CA ILE A 50 3.96 18.80 17.04
C ILE A 50 2.53 19.01 17.48
N GLU A 51 2.04 20.25 17.49
CA GLU A 51 0.71 20.57 18.00
C GLU A 51 -0.03 21.50 17.05
N GLN A 52 -1.32 21.22 16.81
CA GLN A 52 -2.18 22.06 16.00
C GLN A 52 -3.43 22.45 16.78
N PRO A 53 -4.03 23.62 16.52
CA PRO A 53 -5.25 24.05 17.19
C PRO A 53 -6.37 23.02 17.08
N ALA A 54 -7.23 22.99 18.11
CA ALA A 54 -8.37 22.09 18.23
C ALA A 54 -9.48 22.44 17.23
N TYR A 55 -9.25 22.13 15.96
CA TYR A 55 -10.25 22.17 14.90
C TYR A 55 -10.76 20.77 14.58
N ALA A 56 -12.05 20.68 14.27
CA ALA A 56 -12.67 19.47 13.77
C ALA A 56 -13.52 19.79 12.54
N ILE A 57 -13.69 18.80 11.66
CA ILE A 57 -14.65 18.86 10.55
C ILE A 57 -16.06 18.94 11.15
N TYR A 58 -16.82 19.95 10.72
CA TYR A 58 -18.19 20.18 11.15
C TYR A 58 -19.15 19.18 10.52
N ASP A 59 -19.07 19.04 9.19
CA ASP A 59 -19.94 18.17 8.43
C ASP A 59 -19.32 16.77 8.26
N THR A 60 -19.61 15.91 9.24
CA THR A 60 -19.11 14.53 9.24
C THR A 60 -19.97 13.58 8.39
N ALA A 61 -21.18 13.99 8.02
CA ALA A 61 -22.08 13.20 7.18
C ALA A 61 -21.59 13.21 5.73
N ASP A 62 -21.23 14.39 5.23
CA ASP A 62 -20.76 14.57 3.85
C ASP A 62 -19.27 14.26 3.67
N LEU A 63 -18.53 14.09 4.78
CA LEU A 63 -17.10 13.78 4.74
C LEU A 63 -16.80 12.48 4.00
N VAL A 64 -17.55 11.39 4.26
CA VAL A 64 -17.26 10.09 3.62
C VAL A 64 -17.49 10.16 2.11
N PRO A 65 -18.66 10.59 1.59
CA PRO A 65 -18.83 10.76 0.15
C PRO A 65 -17.84 11.74 -0.50
N ALA A 66 -17.46 12.82 0.20
CA ALA A 66 -16.47 13.77 -0.29
C ALA A 66 -15.08 13.13 -0.40
N PHE A 67 -14.67 12.38 0.63
CA PHE A 67 -13.42 11.62 0.62
C PHE A 67 -13.40 10.56 -0.50
N GLU A 68 -14.50 9.84 -0.72
CA GLU A 68 -14.59 8.86 -1.81
C GLU A 68 -14.35 9.52 -3.18
N ARG A 69 -15.01 10.66 -3.46
CA ARG A 69 -14.82 11.40 -4.72
C ARG A 69 -13.40 11.93 -4.86
N TYR A 70 -12.87 12.48 -3.78
CA TYR A 70 -11.52 12.99 -3.72
C TYR A 70 -10.50 11.88 -4.02
N PHE A 71 -10.55 10.76 -3.29
CA PHE A 71 -9.71 9.61 -3.53
C PHE A 71 -9.81 9.10 -4.98
N SER A 72 -11.02 8.97 -5.52
CA SER A 72 -11.21 8.52 -6.90
C SER A 72 -10.54 9.45 -7.91
N SER A 73 -10.50 10.76 -7.67
CA SER A 73 -9.78 11.70 -8.54
C SER A 73 -8.25 11.55 -8.46
N LEU A 74 -7.73 11.06 -7.32
CA LEU A 74 -6.30 10.89 -7.08
C LEU A 74 -5.76 9.54 -7.56
N GLN A 75 -6.63 8.55 -7.75
CA GLN A 75 -6.24 7.17 -8.03
C GLN A 75 -5.23 7.04 -9.19
N PRO A 76 -5.38 7.71 -10.36
CA PRO A 76 -4.40 7.59 -11.43
C PRO A 76 -2.99 8.05 -11.04
N ALA A 77 -2.88 9.12 -10.25
CA ALA A 77 -1.59 9.63 -9.78
C ALA A 77 -0.96 8.71 -8.73
N ILE A 78 -1.78 8.10 -7.86
CA ILE A 78 -1.33 7.11 -6.88
C ILE A 78 -0.84 5.83 -7.60
N GLU A 79 -1.58 5.35 -8.59
CA GLU A 79 -1.15 4.22 -9.42
C GLU A 79 0.21 4.55 -10.06
N ALA A 80 0.35 5.68 -10.76
CA ALA A 80 1.61 6.09 -11.37
C ALA A 80 2.79 6.11 -10.38
N TRP A 81 2.55 6.55 -9.15
CA TRP A 81 3.56 6.50 -8.09
C TRP A 81 3.91 5.07 -7.66
N ILE A 82 2.92 4.16 -7.55
CA ILE A 82 3.18 2.73 -7.30
C ILE A 82 4.06 2.16 -8.42
N PHE A 83 3.71 2.42 -9.68
CA PHE A 83 4.48 1.97 -10.85
C PHE A 83 5.93 2.48 -10.83
N ALA A 84 6.14 3.72 -10.42
CA ALA A 84 7.49 4.28 -10.28
C ALA A 84 8.30 3.55 -9.19
N ARG A 85 7.69 3.16 -8.06
CA ARG A 85 8.39 2.47 -6.97
C ARG A 85 8.75 1.02 -7.28
N ILE A 86 7.97 0.35 -8.13
CA ILE A 86 8.22 -1.05 -8.51
C ILE A 86 9.08 -1.19 -9.76
N SER A 87 9.58 -0.09 -10.34
CA SER A 87 10.21 -0.11 -11.67
C SER A 87 11.46 -1.00 -11.75
N GLN A 88 12.16 -1.17 -10.63
CA GLN A 88 13.37 -1.99 -10.51
C GLN A 88 13.07 -3.48 -10.23
N ASP A 89 11.84 -3.80 -9.82
CA ASP A 89 11.40 -5.18 -9.63
C ASP A 89 10.75 -5.68 -10.93
N GLU A 90 11.47 -6.53 -11.67
CA GLU A 90 10.99 -7.01 -12.97
C GLU A 90 9.69 -7.81 -12.87
N VAL A 91 9.51 -8.64 -11.82
CA VAL A 91 8.29 -9.42 -11.63
C VAL A 91 7.12 -8.50 -11.32
N ALA A 92 7.30 -7.54 -10.41
CA ALA A 92 6.26 -6.56 -10.11
C ALA A 92 5.91 -5.71 -11.31
N ARG A 93 6.91 -5.13 -11.98
CA ARG A 93 6.69 -4.30 -13.16
C ARG A 93 5.90 -5.04 -14.23
N LEU A 94 6.25 -6.30 -14.54
CA LEU A 94 5.52 -7.11 -15.51
C LEU A 94 4.10 -7.42 -15.03
N THR A 95 3.94 -7.85 -13.79
CA THR A 95 2.63 -8.25 -13.25
C THR A 95 1.67 -7.08 -13.16
N PHE A 96 2.14 -5.91 -12.71
CA PHE A 96 1.31 -4.70 -12.63
C PHE A 96 0.97 -4.13 -14.02
N THR A 97 1.88 -4.23 -14.99
CA THR A 97 1.57 -3.88 -16.39
C THR A 97 0.46 -4.78 -16.93
N GLU A 98 0.55 -6.07 -16.63
CA GLU A 98 -0.46 -7.05 -17.04
C GLU A 98 -1.81 -6.83 -16.34
N VAL A 99 -1.80 -6.45 -15.07
CA VAL A 99 -3.01 -6.01 -14.35
C VAL A 99 -3.68 -4.83 -15.06
N GLN A 100 -2.91 -3.83 -15.50
CA GLN A 100 -3.47 -2.69 -16.25
C GLN A 100 -4.07 -3.10 -17.59
N ARG A 101 -3.38 -3.97 -18.34
CA ARG A 101 -3.86 -4.52 -19.61
C ARG A 101 -5.17 -5.29 -19.42
N MET A 102 -5.22 -6.20 -18.46
CA MET A 102 -6.42 -6.99 -18.17
C MET A 102 -7.59 -6.12 -17.69
N ARG A 103 -7.32 -5.03 -16.96
CA ARG A 103 -8.35 -4.04 -16.60
C ARG A 103 -8.89 -3.32 -17.83
N SER A 104 -8.05 -2.92 -18.77
CA SER A 104 -8.48 -2.16 -19.96
C SER A 104 -9.18 -3.02 -21.01
N VAL A 105 -8.64 -4.21 -21.30
CA VAL A 105 -9.14 -5.11 -22.36
C VAL A 105 -10.40 -5.84 -21.91
N HIS A 106 -10.42 -6.37 -20.68
CA HIS A 106 -11.50 -7.23 -20.20
C HIS A 106 -12.42 -6.59 -19.17
N GLY A 107 -12.12 -5.36 -18.72
CA GLY A 107 -12.95 -4.66 -17.72
C GLY A 107 -13.03 -5.41 -16.40
N SER A 108 -11.96 -6.12 -16.00
CA SER A 108 -11.95 -6.94 -14.79
C SER A 108 -12.27 -6.11 -13.54
N LYS A 109 -13.40 -6.42 -12.91
CA LYS A 109 -13.83 -5.78 -11.65
C LYS A 109 -12.96 -6.19 -10.48
N ALA A 110 -12.48 -7.44 -10.44
CA ALA A 110 -11.62 -7.91 -9.37
C ALA A 110 -10.28 -7.18 -9.38
N LEU A 111 -9.68 -7.00 -10.56
CA LEU A 111 -8.43 -6.25 -10.71
C LEU A 111 -8.61 -4.76 -10.42
N ASP A 112 -9.70 -4.13 -10.87
CA ASP A 112 -10.01 -2.74 -10.50
C ASP A 112 -10.13 -2.56 -8.98
N LEU A 113 -10.87 -3.45 -8.32
CA LEU A 113 -11.05 -3.40 -6.87
C LEU A 113 -9.74 -3.65 -6.12
N ALA A 114 -8.90 -4.59 -6.58
CA ALA A 114 -7.59 -4.86 -5.99
C ALA A 114 -6.66 -3.63 -6.08
N MET A 115 -6.58 -2.99 -7.25
CA MET A 115 -5.79 -1.77 -7.44
C MET A 115 -6.30 -0.61 -6.57
N ARG A 116 -7.62 -0.45 -6.45
CA ARG A 116 -8.22 0.57 -5.58
C ARG A 116 -7.93 0.35 -4.11
N LEU A 117 -7.97 -0.91 -3.65
CA LEU A 117 -7.59 -1.28 -2.29
C LEU A 117 -6.13 -0.93 -2.02
N GLN A 118 -5.22 -1.27 -2.94
CA GLN A 118 -3.80 -0.94 -2.81
C GLN A 118 -3.56 0.58 -2.78
N CYS A 119 -4.18 1.33 -3.69
CA CYS A 119 -4.08 2.79 -3.69
C CYS A 119 -4.58 3.40 -2.39
N LEU A 120 -5.67 2.87 -1.83
CA LEU A 120 -6.21 3.35 -0.55
C LEU A 120 -5.29 3.01 0.63
N SER A 121 -4.64 1.85 0.61
CA SER A 121 -3.60 1.50 1.58
C SER A 121 -2.42 2.47 1.53
N VAL A 122 -1.94 2.83 0.33
CA VAL A 122 -0.90 3.87 0.15
C VAL A 122 -1.34 5.21 0.72
N VAL A 123 -2.56 5.65 0.40
CA VAL A 123 -3.13 6.89 0.95
C VAL A 123 -3.21 6.83 2.48
N SER A 124 -3.61 5.69 3.06
CA SER A 124 -3.72 5.54 4.52
C SER A 124 -2.39 5.61 5.28
N GLN A 125 -1.27 5.32 4.62
CA GLN A 125 0.07 5.52 5.20
C GLN A 125 0.64 6.92 4.91
N GLY A 126 -0.02 7.68 4.05
CA GLY A 126 0.31 9.07 3.77
C GLY A 126 -0.10 10.03 4.89
N TYR A 127 -0.16 11.31 4.57
CA TYR A 127 -0.54 12.34 5.54
C TYR A 127 -1.24 13.52 4.88
N GLY A 128 -2.15 14.15 5.60
CA GLY A 128 -2.78 15.39 5.18
C GLY A 128 -1.99 16.63 5.61
N SER A 129 -2.14 17.69 4.82
CA SER A 129 -1.61 19.02 5.10
C SER A 129 -2.65 20.10 4.83
N VAL A 130 -2.62 21.18 5.61
CA VAL A 130 -3.44 22.38 5.40
C VAL A 130 -2.75 23.30 4.39
N CYS A 131 -3.41 23.60 3.28
CA CYS A 131 -2.84 24.42 2.20
C CYS A 131 -2.94 25.93 2.47
N ASN A 132 -4.06 26.38 3.04
CA ASN A 132 -4.28 27.82 3.21
C ASN A 132 -3.47 28.40 4.39
N ASN A 133 -2.98 29.62 4.20
CA ASN A 133 -2.23 30.38 5.22
C ASN A 133 -3.16 31.18 6.15
N ASN A 134 -4.47 31.19 5.91
CA ASN A 134 -5.43 32.08 6.57
C ASN A 134 -6.24 31.41 7.70
N ILE A 135 -5.85 30.21 8.12
CA ILE A 135 -6.52 29.52 9.23
C ILE A 135 -5.85 29.93 10.54
N PRO A 136 -6.57 30.56 11.49
CA PRO A 136 -5.99 31.05 12.73
C PRO A 136 -5.27 29.95 13.52
N GLY A 137 -4.04 30.21 13.95
CA GLY A 137 -3.28 29.33 14.84
C GLY A 137 -2.71 28.06 14.22
N ILE A 138 -3.03 27.72 12.96
CA ILE A 138 -2.36 26.61 12.26
C ILE A 138 -0.89 26.97 12.05
N ARG A 139 0.00 26.11 12.53
CA ARG A 139 1.46 26.33 12.48
C ARG A 139 2.09 25.49 11.38
N GLU A 140 3.16 26.03 10.81
CA GLU A 140 4.07 25.33 9.92
C GLU A 140 5.27 24.83 10.71
N TYR A 141 5.69 23.60 10.41
CA TYR A 141 6.76 22.90 11.09
C TYR A 141 7.86 22.52 10.11
N ASP A 142 9.12 22.72 10.50
CA ASP A 142 10.28 22.26 9.73
C ASP A 142 10.58 20.79 10.07
N TYR A 143 10.02 19.84 9.31
CA TYR A 143 10.24 18.41 9.57
C TYR A 143 11.69 17.97 9.41
N ARG A 144 12.52 18.73 8.68
CA ARG A 144 13.95 18.41 8.51
C ARG A 144 14.71 18.53 9.83
N ARG A 145 14.23 19.38 10.76
CA ARG A 145 14.83 19.57 12.09
C ARG A 145 14.32 18.57 13.13
N LEU A 146 13.33 17.75 12.78
CA LEU A 146 12.74 16.76 13.68
C LEU A 146 13.45 15.40 13.60
N GLY A 147 14.50 15.28 12.77
CA GLY A 147 15.21 14.03 12.54
C GLY A 147 14.42 13.07 11.64
N SER A 148 15.06 11.96 11.27
CA SER A 148 14.44 10.92 10.44
C SER A 148 13.53 10.01 11.28
N SER A 149 12.49 9.44 10.67
CA SER A 149 11.65 8.41 11.29
C SER A 149 11.59 7.17 10.40
N ASP A 150 11.40 6.00 10.99
CA ASP A 150 11.07 4.79 10.22
C ASP A 150 9.66 4.88 9.60
N TYR A 151 8.75 5.60 10.25
CA TYR A 151 7.41 5.80 9.72
C TYR A 151 7.39 6.98 8.72
N GLU A 152 7.24 6.66 7.43
CA GLU A 152 7.37 7.59 6.30
C GLU A 152 6.43 8.82 6.39
N ALA A 153 5.33 8.75 7.14
CA ALA A 153 4.43 9.90 7.36
C ALA A 153 5.04 11.00 8.24
N TYR A 154 6.11 10.70 8.99
CA TYR A 154 6.88 11.66 9.77
C TYR A 154 8.16 12.13 9.06
N ASP A 155 8.61 11.43 8.02
CA ASP A 155 9.82 11.78 7.24
C ASP A 155 9.48 12.72 6.06
N ARG A 156 8.87 13.88 6.35
CA ARG A 156 8.33 14.81 5.32
C ARG A 156 9.40 15.65 4.60
N LYS A 157 10.63 15.66 5.10
CA LYS A 157 11.83 16.37 4.57
C LYS A 157 11.60 17.81 4.06
N SER A 158 10.57 18.49 4.56
CA SER A 158 10.12 19.81 4.09
C SER A 158 9.42 20.58 5.22
N TYR A 159 9.09 21.84 4.95
CA TYR A 159 8.14 22.59 5.78
C TYR A 159 6.74 22.10 5.48
N ASP A 160 5.95 21.85 6.53
CA ASP A 160 4.60 21.36 6.35
C ASP A 160 3.66 21.84 7.46
N ARG A 161 2.36 21.92 7.13
CA ARG A 161 1.27 22.27 8.04
C ARG A 161 0.40 21.04 8.28
N PRO A 162 0.76 20.18 9.25
CA PRO A 162 0.02 18.96 9.51
C PRO A 162 -1.43 19.29 9.87
N LEU A 163 -2.35 18.38 9.53
CA LEU A 163 -3.74 18.49 9.94
C LEU A 163 -3.86 18.53 11.48
N PRO A 164 -4.85 19.29 12.00
CA PRO A 164 -5.33 19.12 13.37
C PRO A 164 -5.66 17.67 13.69
N GLY A 165 -5.30 17.20 14.90
CA GLY A 165 -5.44 15.79 15.29
C GLY A 165 -6.87 15.24 15.10
N ALA A 166 -7.90 16.00 15.46
CA ALA A 166 -9.28 15.59 15.25
C ALA A 166 -9.66 15.49 13.76
N ILE A 167 -9.17 16.40 12.92
CA ILE A 167 -9.38 16.34 11.46
C ILE A 167 -8.67 15.11 10.88
N THR A 168 -7.42 14.84 11.27
CA THR A 168 -6.69 13.61 10.89
C THR A 168 -7.52 12.37 11.23
N HIS A 169 -7.99 12.27 12.48
CA HIS A 169 -8.81 11.14 12.90
C HIS A 169 -10.12 11.01 12.10
N GLN A 170 -10.80 12.11 11.83
CA GLN A 170 -12.03 12.10 11.03
C GLN A 170 -11.77 11.64 9.57
N MET A 171 -10.62 12.03 8.99
CA MET A 171 -10.17 11.55 7.68
C MET A 171 -9.85 10.06 7.70
N ASP A 172 -9.15 9.57 8.73
CA ASP A 172 -8.86 8.14 8.90
C ASP A 172 -10.15 7.32 9.02
N VAL A 173 -11.12 7.80 9.78
CA VAL A 173 -12.45 7.16 9.88
C VAL A 173 -13.16 7.12 8.52
N ALA A 174 -13.07 8.19 7.72
CA ALA A 174 -13.63 8.21 6.38
C ALA A 174 -12.93 7.22 5.45
N ALA A 175 -11.60 7.15 5.49
CA ALA A 175 -10.79 6.19 4.75
C ALA A 175 -11.14 4.74 5.12
N VAL A 176 -11.26 4.43 6.42
CA VAL A 176 -11.64 3.09 6.91
C VAL A 176 -13.05 2.70 6.48
N LYS A 177 -14.02 3.63 6.51
CA LYS A 177 -15.38 3.36 6.02
C LYS A 177 -15.38 3.04 4.53
N TYR A 178 -14.60 3.78 3.74
CA TYR A 178 -14.48 3.52 2.32
C TYR A 178 -13.70 2.22 2.01
N LEU A 179 -12.64 1.92 2.76
CA LEU A 179 -11.89 0.67 2.69
C LEU A 179 -12.83 -0.53 2.87
N ARG A 180 -13.63 -0.54 3.94
CA ARG A 180 -14.61 -1.61 4.20
C ARG A 180 -15.63 -1.78 3.07
N LYS A 181 -16.04 -0.67 2.44
CA LYS A 181 -16.94 -0.70 1.28
C LYS A 181 -16.27 -1.36 0.07
N LEU A 182 -15.00 -1.08 -0.19
CA LEU A 182 -14.22 -1.72 -1.27
C LEU A 182 -13.93 -3.18 -0.96
N GLU A 183 -13.51 -3.51 0.27
CA GLU A 183 -13.26 -4.89 0.71
C GLU A 183 -14.49 -5.76 0.54
N LYS A 184 -15.68 -5.29 0.96
CA LYS A 184 -16.93 -6.03 0.79
C LYS A 184 -17.24 -6.31 -0.69
N LYS A 185 -16.96 -5.34 -1.58
CA LYS A 185 -17.12 -5.53 -3.02
C LYS A 185 -16.10 -6.53 -3.55
N PHE A 186 -14.85 -6.42 -3.13
CA PHE A 186 -13.77 -7.29 -3.57
C PHE A 186 -13.98 -8.73 -3.14
N VAL A 187 -14.32 -8.97 -1.88
CA VAL A 187 -14.68 -10.31 -1.36
C VAL A 187 -15.84 -10.91 -2.15
N LYS A 188 -16.85 -10.10 -2.47
CA LYS A 188 -17.97 -10.57 -3.32
C LYS A 188 -17.46 -11.00 -4.68
N GLU A 189 -16.69 -10.18 -5.39
CA GLU A 189 -16.16 -10.52 -6.72
C GLU A 189 -15.20 -11.72 -6.69
N LEU A 190 -14.30 -11.80 -5.70
CA LEU A 190 -13.43 -12.98 -5.51
C LEU A 190 -14.24 -14.26 -5.28
N ALA A 191 -15.26 -14.20 -4.43
CA ALA A 191 -16.13 -15.36 -4.20
C ALA A 191 -16.84 -15.80 -5.49
N LEU A 192 -17.24 -14.86 -6.35
CA LEU A 192 -17.76 -15.19 -7.67
C LEU A 192 -16.71 -15.94 -8.50
N LEU A 193 -15.49 -15.42 -8.62
CA LEU A 193 -14.42 -16.03 -9.44
C LEU A 193 -13.96 -17.40 -8.91
N ILE A 194 -13.85 -17.55 -7.59
CA ILE A 194 -13.37 -18.79 -6.96
C ILE A 194 -14.46 -19.88 -7.01
N PHE A 195 -15.71 -19.56 -6.67
CA PHE A 195 -16.71 -20.59 -6.40
C PHE A 195 -17.68 -20.87 -7.56
N LYS A 196 -17.96 -19.91 -8.46
CA LYS A 196 -19.00 -20.08 -9.49
C LYS A 196 -18.56 -20.71 -10.81
N PRO A 197 -17.41 -20.35 -11.42
CA PRO A 197 -17.05 -20.82 -12.74
C PRO A 197 -16.82 -22.34 -12.77
N LYS A 198 -17.26 -22.97 -13.87
CA LYS A 198 -16.92 -24.37 -14.19
C LYS A 198 -15.43 -24.50 -14.53
N ILE A 199 -14.95 -23.63 -15.42
CA ILE A 199 -13.53 -23.42 -15.73
C ILE A 199 -13.06 -22.27 -14.86
N LYS A 200 -12.04 -22.50 -14.01
CA LYS A 200 -11.58 -21.49 -13.06
C LYS A 200 -10.77 -20.41 -13.78
N PRO A 201 -11.05 -19.10 -13.57
CA PRO A 201 -10.29 -18.00 -14.14
C PRO A 201 -8.98 -17.81 -13.37
N TRP A 202 -8.12 -18.82 -13.42
CA TRP A 202 -6.88 -18.88 -12.64
C TRP A 202 -5.98 -17.67 -12.92
N TYR A 203 -5.97 -17.19 -14.16
CA TYR A 203 -5.12 -16.09 -14.59
C TYR A 203 -5.52 -14.76 -13.94
N GLU A 204 -6.81 -14.42 -14.00
CA GLU A 204 -7.35 -13.23 -13.34
C GLU A 204 -7.18 -13.32 -11.82
N LEU A 205 -7.38 -14.51 -11.24
CA LEU A 205 -7.19 -14.74 -9.80
C LEU A 205 -5.74 -14.60 -9.38
N LEU A 206 -4.78 -15.09 -10.16
CA LEU A 206 -3.35 -14.91 -9.92
C LEU A 206 -3.02 -13.41 -9.84
N LEU A 207 -3.42 -12.63 -10.85
CA LEU A 207 -3.14 -11.20 -10.93
C LEU A 207 -3.79 -10.44 -9.76
N ALA A 208 -5.05 -10.77 -9.41
CA ALA A 208 -5.74 -10.15 -8.29
C ALA A 208 -5.07 -10.48 -6.95
N LEU A 209 -4.71 -11.75 -6.73
CA LEU A 209 -4.02 -12.17 -5.51
C LEU A 209 -2.62 -11.57 -5.42
N TYR A 210 -1.90 -11.42 -6.53
CA TYR A 210 -0.61 -10.76 -6.57
C TYR A 210 -0.71 -9.33 -6.02
N VAL A 211 -1.63 -8.51 -6.54
CA VAL A 211 -1.84 -7.13 -6.09
C VAL A 211 -2.19 -7.07 -4.60
N ILE A 212 -3.04 -7.99 -4.12
CA ILE A 212 -3.44 -8.03 -2.72
C ILE A 212 -2.32 -8.49 -1.80
N PHE A 213 -1.54 -9.48 -2.18
CA PHE A 213 -0.41 -9.97 -1.39
C PHE A 213 0.72 -8.96 -1.33
N TRP A 214 1.00 -8.29 -2.46
CA TRP A 214 1.89 -7.14 -2.50
C TRP A 214 1.43 -6.04 -1.54
N ASN A 215 0.13 -5.73 -1.56
CA ASN A 215 -0.46 -4.74 -0.65
C ASN A 215 -0.40 -5.18 0.82
N LEU A 216 -0.62 -6.47 1.10
CA LEU A 216 -0.60 -7.04 2.45
C LEU A 216 0.78 -6.90 3.08
N GLU A 217 1.83 -7.18 2.30
CA GLU A 217 3.21 -6.98 2.73
C GLU A 217 3.51 -5.49 2.99
N TYR A 218 3.05 -4.60 2.10
CA TYR A 218 3.20 -3.15 2.26
C TYR A 218 2.54 -2.62 3.55
N ILE A 219 1.31 -3.05 3.86
CA ILE A 219 0.63 -2.63 5.10
C ILE A 219 1.24 -3.24 6.35
N HIS A 220 1.78 -4.46 6.27
CA HIS A 220 2.48 -5.12 7.37
C HIS A 220 3.76 -4.35 7.76
N HIS A 221 4.56 -3.95 6.77
CA HIS A 221 5.76 -3.14 7.01
C HIS A 221 5.41 -1.77 7.60
N GLY A 222 4.46 -1.05 6.99
CA GLY A 222 4.03 0.25 7.48
C GLY A 222 3.49 0.20 8.92
N ALA A 223 2.81 -0.87 9.30
CA ALA A 223 2.31 -1.08 10.65
C ALA A 223 3.44 -1.32 11.67
N ASN A 224 4.47 -2.09 11.29
CA ASN A 224 5.65 -2.31 12.13
C ASN A 224 6.45 -1.01 12.34
N ASP A 225 6.64 -0.23 11.28
CA ASP A 225 7.34 1.05 11.38
C ASP A 225 6.52 2.08 12.18
N TYR A 226 5.19 2.04 12.07
CA TYR A 226 4.32 2.83 12.94
C TYR A 226 4.50 2.44 14.41
N ILE A 227 4.50 1.15 14.75
CA ILE A 227 4.80 0.65 16.12
C ILE A 227 6.13 1.21 16.62
N LYS A 228 7.22 1.06 15.84
CA LYS A 228 8.55 1.56 16.21
C LYS A 228 8.55 3.05 16.49
N SER A 229 7.84 3.83 15.66
CA SER A 229 7.73 5.28 15.83
C SER A 229 7.03 5.71 17.14
N LYS A 230 6.33 4.80 17.81
CA LYS A 230 5.61 5.06 19.07
C LYS A 230 6.34 4.57 20.32
N ASN A 231 7.49 3.93 20.19
CA ASN A 231 8.31 3.51 21.32
C ASN A 231 8.71 4.71 22.17
N GLY A 232 8.55 4.63 23.50
CA GLY A 232 8.84 5.71 24.45
C GLY A 232 7.79 6.82 24.49
N THR A 233 6.69 6.72 23.73
CA THR A 233 5.59 7.70 23.76
C THR A 233 4.52 7.29 24.79
N LEU A 234 3.71 8.26 25.23
CA LEU A 234 2.59 8.00 26.16
C LEU A 234 1.53 7.04 25.61
N ILE A 235 1.49 6.84 24.29
CA ILE A 235 0.51 5.98 23.59
C ILE A 235 1.09 4.65 23.13
N GLU A 236 2.35 4.35 23.45
CA GLU A 236 3.05 3.14 23.02
C GLU A 236 2.22 1.87 23.26
N ASN A 237 1.80 1.64 24.51
CA ASN A 237 1.06 0.44 24.88
C ASN A 237 -0.26 0.30 24.11
N GLN A 238 -0.98 1.40 23.92
CA GLN A 238 -2.25 1.38 23.19
C GLN A 238 -2.03 1.07 21.70
N VAL A 239 -1.07 1.74 21.07
CA VAL A 239 -0.76 1.52 19.66
C VAL A 239 -0.25 0.10 19.44
N ASN A 240 0.69 -0.36 20.27
CA ASN A 240 1.26 -1.69 20.17
C ASN A 240 0.18 -2.78 20.26
N ASN A 241 -0.74 -2.68 21.22
CA ASN A 241 -1.80 -3.68 21.38
C ASN A 241 -2.76 -3.72 20.17
N VAL A 242 -3.22 -2.54 19.70
CA VAL A 242 -4.18 -2.45 18.59
C VAL A 242 -3.54 -2.90 17.28
N VAL A 243 -2.35 -2.40 16.97
CA VAL A 243 -1.67 -2.65 15.68
C VAL A 243 -1.16 -4.09 15.60
N LYS A 244 -0.61 -4.66 16.69
CA LYS A 244 -0.23 -6.09 16.71
C LYS A 244 -1.43 -7.01 16.48
N SER A 245 -2.61 -6.67 17.01
CA SER A 245 -3.83 -7.45 16.74
C SER A 245 -4.25 -7.39 15.26
N GLN A 246 -4.01 -6.26 14.58
CA GLN A 246 -4.26 -6.13 13.14
C GLN A 246 -3.26 -6.96 12.33
N ILE A 247 -1.98 -6.87 12.67
CA ILE A 247 -0.90 -7.65 12.05
C ILE A 247 -1.21 -9.16 12.13
N ALA A 248 -1.59 -9.67 13.31
CA ALA A 248 -1.93 -11.08 13.47
C ALA A 248 -3.11 -11.53 12.58
N LYS A 249 -4.09 -10.64 12.31
CA LYS A 249 -5.19 -10.94 11.39
C LYS A 249 -4.73 -11.02 9.94
N TRP A 250 -3.78 -10.18 9.54
CA TRP A 250 -3.17 -10.22 8.21
C TRP A 250 -2.34 -11.48 8.00
N GLU A 251 -1.52 -11.83 8.99
CA GLU A 251 -0.73 -13.07 9.01
C GLU A 251 -1.61 -14.32 8.95
N PHE A 252 -2.81 -14.27 9.55
CA PHE A 252 -3.82 -15.32 9.43
C PHE A 252 -4.53 -15.33 8.06
N ALA A 253 -4.83 -14.16 7.48
CA ALA A 253 -5.57 -14.06 6.23
C ALA A 253 -4.77 -14.58 5.02
N PHE A 254 -3.45 -14.34 4.99
CA PHE A 254 -2.58 -14.79 3.91
C PHE A 254 -2.66 -16.31 3.62
N PRO A 255 -2.42 -17.22 4.59
CA PRO A 255 -2.49 -18.66 4.33
C PRO A 255 -3.89 -19.14 3.97
N VAL A 256 -4.95 -18.47 4.45
CA VAL A 256 -6.35 -18.78 4.06
C VAL A 256 -6.58 -18.46 2.58
N LEU A 257 -6.14 -17.29 2.10
CA LEU A 257 -6.24 -16.93 0.69
C LEU A 257 -5.38 -17.85 -0.19
N LEU A 258 -4.17 -18.20 0.26
CA LEU A 258 -3.30 -19.13 -0.43
C LEU A 258 -3.91 -20.53 -0.52
N TYR A 259 -4.62 -20.98 0.51
CA TYR A 259 -5.36 -22.24 0.47
C TYR A 259 -6.47 -22.22 -0.59
N HIS A 260 -7.26 -21.15 -0.66
CA HIS A 260 -8.27 -21.02 -1.72
C HIS A 260 -7.67 -20.94 -3.13
N TRP A 261 -6.48 -20.32 -3.25
CA TRP A 261 -5.72 -20.32 -4.49
C TRP A 261 -5.35 -21.74 -4.94
N ARG A 262 -4.76 -22.55 -4.05
CA ARG A 262 -4.46 -23.97 -4.30
C ARG A 262 -5.69 -24.75 -4.74
N CYS A 263 -6.82 -24.57 -4.06
CA CYS A 263 -8.08 -25.23 -4.41
C CYS A 263 -8.64 -24.80 -5.78
N THR A 264 -8.35 -23.56 -6.20
CA THR A 264 -8.73 -23.05 -7.52
C THR A 264 -7.92 -23.71 -8.62
N LEU A 265 -6.62 -23.88 -8.40
CA LEU A 265 -5.72 -24.51 -9.36
C LEU A 265 -6.02 -26.00 -9.56
N ARG A 266 -6.43 -26.73 -8.52
CA ARG A 266 -6.74 -28.18 -8.61
C ARG A 266 -5.60 -29.01 -9.21
N GLY A 267 -4.35 -28.65 -8.88
CA GLY A 267 -3.14 -29.27 -9.42
C GLY A 267 -2.71 -28.75 -10.80
N TYR A 268 -3.46 -27.81 -11.40
CA TYR A 268 -3.02 -27.11 -12.59
C TYR A 268 -1.80 -26.23 -12.27
N ALA A 269 -0.72 -26.40 -13.03
CA ALA A 269 0.56 -25.73 -12.82
C ALA A 269 0.97 -24.93 -14.07
N PRO A 270 0.35 -23.76 -14.32
CA PRO A 270 0.52 -23.03 -15.57
C PRO A 270 1.95 -22.58 -15.86
N PHE A 271 2.74 -22.23 -14.85
CA PHE A 271 4.13 -21.79 -15.06
C PHE A 271 5.06 -22.95 -15.38
N LYS A 272 4.79 -24.14 -14.82
CA LYS A 272 5.46 -25.39 -15.20
C LYS A 272 5.10 -25.77 -16.63
N LEU A 273 3.81 -25.69 -16.98
CA LEU A 273 3.33 -25.96 -18.34
C LEU A 273 3.95 -25.01 -19.36
N ALA A 274 4.10 -23.73 -19.04
CA ALA A 274 4.76 -22.75 -19.90
C ALA A 274 6.21 -23.13 -20.25
N ARG A 275 6.89 -23.89 -19.38
CA ARG A 275 8.27 -24.36 -19.59
C ARG A 275 8.33 -25.67 -20.35
N GLU A 276 7.52 -26.64 -19.92
CA GLU A 276 7.61 -28.02 -20.41
C GLU A 276 6.79 -28.25 -21.68
N ASN A 277 5.63 -27.59 -21.81
CA ASN A 277 4.73 -27.74 -22.94
C ASN A 277 3.98 -26.42 -23.23
N PRO A 278 4.67 -25.40 -23.76
CA PRO A 278 4.08 -24.07 -23.99
C PRO A 278 2.89 -24.10 -24.96
N ASP A 279 2.89 -24.99 -25.95
CA ASP A 279 1.82 -25.09 -26.94
C ASP A 279 0.50 -25.51 -26.28
N GLU A 280 0.56 -26.44 -25.32
CA GLU A 280 -0.63 -26.84 -24.54
C GLU A 280 -1.17 -25.69 -23.67
N LEU A 281 -0.30 -24.85 -23.12
CA LEU A 281 -0.72 -23.66 -22.39
C LEU A 281 -1.40 -22.64 -23.31
N GLU A 282 -0.89 -22.43 -24.52
CA GLU A 282 -1.49 -21.50 -25.49
C GLU A 282 -2.87 -21.99 -25.95
N GLU A 283 -3.02 -23.30 -26.20
CA GLU A 283 -4.28 -23.87 -26.66
C GLU A 283 -5.34 -24.04 -25.55
N LYS A 284 -4.92 -24.48 -24.35
CA LYS A 284 -5.83 -24.91 -23.26
C LYS A 284 -5.74 -24.07 -21.99
N GLY A 285 -4.84 -23.10 -21.94
CA GLY A 285 -4.62 -22.26 -20.75
C GLY A 285 -5.73 -21.26 -20.46
N HIS A 286 -6.66 -21.05 -21.39
CA HIS A 286 -7.73 -20.05 -21.29
C HIS A 286 -7.21 -18.63 -21.03
N ILE A 287 -6.10 -18.29 -21.68
CA ILE A 287 -5.48 -16.96 -21.67
C ILE A 287 -5.36 -16.48 -23.12
N ASP A 288 -5.31 -15.16 -23.30
CA ASP A 288 -5.02 -14.59 -24.61
C ASP A 288 -3.51 -14.65 -24.90
N HIS A 289 -3.14 -14.32 -26.15
CA HIS A 289 -1.76 -14.41 -26.60
C HIS A 289 -0.81 -13.51 -25.77
N GLU A 290 -1.26 -12.30 -25.40
CA GLU A 290 -0.46 -11.39 -24.57
C GLU A 290 -0.27 -11.95 -23.16
N GLY A 291 -1.32 -12.50 -22.55
CA GLY A 291 -1.23 -13.16 -21.26
C GLY A 291 -0.32 -14.39 -21.28
N PHE A 292 -0.31 -15.15 -22.38
CA PHE A 292 0.63 -16.24 -22.61
C PHE A 292 2.09 -15.76 -22.64
N GLN A 293 2.39 -14.67 -23.37
CA GLN A 293 3.73 -14.07 -23.37
C GLN A 293 4.16 -13.61 -21.98
N TYR A 294 3.23 -13.02 -21.21
CA TYR A 294 3.48 -12.66 -19.82
C TYR A 294 3.86 -13.89 -18.98
N VAL A 295 3.09 -14.98 -19.04
CA VAL A 295 3.35 -16.20 -18.26
C VAL A 295 4.72 -16.78 -18.60
N LYS A 296 5.06 -16.90 -19.89
CA LYS A 296 6.38 -17.38 -20.34
C LYS A 296 7.51 -16.51 -19.80
N ARG A 297 7.35 -15.19 -19.86
CA ARG A 297 8.36 -14.26 -19.36
C ARG A 297 8.56 -14.41 -17.87
N ILE A 298 7.48 -14.49 -17.09
CA ILE A 298 7.57 -14.72 -15.64
C ILE A 298 8.26 -16.06 -15.33
N SER A 299 7.88 -17.17 -15.98
CA SER A 299 8.54 -18.47 -15.78
C SER A 299 10.06 -18.36 -15.95
N SER A 300 10.51 -17.68 -17.01
CA SER A 300 11.94 -17.51 -17.27
C SER A 300 12.68 -16.70 -16.20
N LEU A 301 12.00 -15.81 -15.47
CA LEU A 301 12.60 -15.03 -14.38
C LEU A 301 12.80 -15.86 -13.12
N PHE A 302 11.90 -16.81 -12.85
CA PHE A 302 12.05 -17.75 -11.74
C PHE A 302 13.13 -18.79 -12.03
N ASP A 303 13.28 -19.24 -13.29
CA ASP A 303 14.31 -20.21 -13.69
C ASP A 303 15.74 -19.65 -13.62
N ARG A 304 15.93 -18.35 -13.83
CA ARG A 304 17.25 -17.68 -13.72
C ARG A 304 17.82 -17.68 -12.30
N ARG A 305 17.03 -18.09 -11.30
CA ARG A 305 17.43 -18.16 -9.90
C ARG A 305 17.62 -19.62 -9.50
N ASP A 306 18.83 -20.13 -9.68
CA ASP A 306 19.24 -21.42 -9.15
C ASP A 306 19.10 -21.41 -7.60
N PRO A 307 18.77 -22.55 -6.93
CA PRO A 307 18.48 -22.58 -5.49
C PRO A 307 19.64 -22.16 -4.59
N GLY A 308 20.88 -22.09 -5.11
CA GLY A 308 22.10 -21.82 -4.35
C GLY A 308 22.31 -20.36 -3.95
N GLU A 309 21.57 -19.40 -4.50
CA GLU A 309 21.75 -17.97 -4.17
C GLU A 309 20.79 -17.46 -3.08
N CYS A 310 19.72 -18.21 -2.78
CA CYS A 310 18.72 -17.83 -1.78
C CYS A 310 19.26 -17.82 -0.33
N GLU A 311 20.29 -18.62 -0.01
CA GLU A 311 20.88 -18.64 1.34
C GLU A 311 22.00 -17.61 1.53
N LEU A 312 22.63 -17.12 0.44
CA LEU A 312 23.74 -16.16 0.52
C LEU A 312 23.28 -14.70 0.41
N TRP A 313 22.19 -14.41 -0.31
CA TRP A 313 21.67 -13.05 -0.44
C TRP A 313 20.98 -12.52 0.82
N ALA A 314 20.37 -13.40 1.63
CA ALA A 314 19.83 -13.04 2.93
C ALA A 314 20.91 -12.55 3.91
N PHE A 315 22.17 -12.95 3.69
CA PHE A 315 23.32 -12.54 4.50
C PHE A 315 23.98 -11.23 4.03
N GLN A 316 23.92 -10.92 2.72
CA GLN A 316 24.55 -9.73 2.15
C GLN A 316 23.71 -8.44 2.24
N ILE A 317 22.38 -8.55 2.31
CA ILE A 317 21.49 -7.37 2.45
C ILE A 317 21.62 -6.70 3.85
N MET A 318 22.24 -7.36 4.83
CA MET A 318 22.54 -6.75 6.12
C MET A 318 23.78 -5.83 6.13
N GLN A 319 24.51 -5.63 5.02
CA GLN A 319 25.80 -4.88 5.06
C GLN A 319 26.09 -3.82 3.98
N ALA A 320 25.18 -3.47 3.05
CA ALA A 320 25.53 -2.53 1.98
C ALA A 320 25.19 -1.05 2.26
N LYS A 321 26.23 -0.19 2.29
CA LYS A 321 26.18 1.28 2.29
C LYS A 321 25.58 1.85 0.99
N PRO A 322 24.91 3.02 1.01
CA PRO A 322 24.33 3.61 -0.19
C PRO A 322 25.41 4.30 -1.05
N LEU A 323 25.38 4.03 -2.36
CA LEU A 323 26.13 4.77 -3.38
C LEU A 323 25.16 5.67 -4.15
N THR A 324 25.52 6.95 -4.23
CA THR A 324 24.80 8.03 -4.89
C THR A 324 25.01 8.03 -6.40
N LEU A 325 23.94 8.15 -7.19
CA LEU A 325 23.98 8.92 -8.44
C LEU A 325 22.58 9.38 -8.86
N LEU A 326 22.53 10.63 -9.34
CA LEU A 326 21.35 11.44 -9.61
C LEU A 326 20.51 10.92 -10.79
N ASP A 327 19.18 10.88 -10.60
CA ASP A 327 18.19 11.19 -11.63
C ASP A 327 17.12 12.13 -11.04
N ARG A 328 17.04 13.36 -11.55
CA ARG A 328 16.35 14.50 -10.90
C ARG A 328 14.82 14.47 -10.89
N PHE A 329 14.19 13.34 -11.26
CA PHE A 329 12.73 13.23 -11.25
C PHE A 329 12.20 11.87 -10.76
N GLN A 330 13.05 10.99 -10.22
CA GLN A 330 12.57 9.76 -9.59
C GLN A 330 12.22 10.03 -8.12
N PRO A 331 11.09 9.50 -7.60
CA PRO A 331 10.83 9.54 -6.16
C PRO A 331 12.03 8.91 -5.44
N PRO A 332 12.55 9.52 -4.36
CA PRO A 332 13.61 8.86 -3.59
C PRO A 332 13.09 7.49 -3.14
N LEU A 333 13.82 6.42 -3.46
CA LEU A 333 13.56 5.09 -2.93
C LEU A 333 13.89 5.14 -1.43
N THR A 334 12.93 5.53 -0.60
CA THR A 334 13.00 5.41 0.86
C THR A 334 12.16 4.22 1.32
N GLY A 335 12.44 3.72 2.53
CA GLY A 335 11.61 2.69 3.18
C GLY A 335 11.40 1.43 2.34
N PHE A 336 10.16 0.93 2.33
CA PHE A 336 9.72 -0.31 1.67
C PHE A 336 10.21 -0.47 0.21
N ALA A 337 10.18 0.58 -0.61
CA ALA A 337 10.57 0.46 -2.02
C ALA A 337 12.09 0.35 -2.25
N SER A 338 12.93 0.65 -1.25
CA SER A 338 14.40 0.54 -1.41
C SER A 338 14.93 -0.88 -1.20
N MET A 339 14.13 -1.78 -0.60
CA MET A 339 14.57 -3.12 -0.19
C MET A 339 13.65 -4.26 -0.65
N HIS A 340 12.45 -3.98 -1.18
CA HIS A 340 11.49 -5.04 -1.53
C HIS A 340 11.50 -5.39 -3.02
N TYR A 341 11.92 -6.62 -3.28
CA TYR A 341 11.78 -7.31 -4.56
C TYR A 341 10.79 -8.46 -4.39
N SER A 342 9.91 -8.68 -5.37
CA SER A 342 8.90 -9.76 -5.45
C SER A 342 9.47 -11.11 -5.09
N THR A 343 10.71 -11.35 -5.49
CA THR A 343 11.42 -12.60 -5.31
C THR A 343 11.99 -12.79 -3.91
N SER A 344 12.06 -11.72 -3.12
CA SER A 344 12.43 -11.73 -1.71
C SER A 344 11.20 -11.75 -0.79
N SER A 345 10.01 -11.51 -1.36
CA SER A 345 8.73 -11.58 -0.66
C SER A 345 8.24 -13.02 -0.54
N GLU A 346 8.13 -13.52 0.69
CA GLU A 346 7.58 -14.85 0.95
C GLU A 346 6.16 -15.00 0.39
N TYR A 347 5.39 -13.92 0.38
CA TYR A 347 3.98 -13.90 0.01
C TYR A 347 3.84 -14.10 -1.50
N ILE A 348 4.64 -13.37 -2.26
CA ILE A 348 4.67 -13.45 -3.73
C ILE A 348 5.33 -14.75 -4.20
N VAL A 349 6.44 -15.16 -3.60
CA VAL A 349 7.11 -16.42 -3.94
C VAL A 349 6.17 -17.60 -3.73
N LYS A 350 5.44 -17.66 -2.61
CA LYS A 350 4.45 -18.72 -2.38
C LYS A 350 3.33 -18.70 -3.41
N LEU A 351 2.78 -17.54 -3.77
CA LEU A 351 1.73 -17.42 -4.78
C LEU A 351 2.13 -18.07 -6.12
N PHE A 352 3.33 -17.74 -6.61
CA PHE A 352 3.84 -18.28 -7.87
C PHE A 352 4.24 -19.76 -7.77
N LYS A 353 4.84 -20.19 -6.65
CA LYS A 353 5.17 -21.61 -6.41
C LYS A 353 3.93 -22.52 -6.45
N GLU A 354 2.80 -22.09 -5.89
CA GLU A 354 1.56 -22.88 -5.98
C GLU A 354 1.08 -23.08 -7.42
N ALA A 355 1.39 -22.13 -8.31
CA ALA A 355 1.08 -22.19 -9.73
C ALA A 355 2.19 -22.90 -10.55
N GLY A 356 3.19 -23.48 -9.86
CA GLY A 356 4.28 -24.23 -10.45
C GLY A 356 5.39 -23.37 -11.04
N ALA A 357 5.62 -22.15 -10.56
CA ALA A 357 6.76 -21.33 -10.96
C ALA A 357 8.09 -21.83 -10.38
#